data_AF-A0A8X6Q0X6-F1
#
_entry.id   AF-A0A8X6Q0X6-F1
#
_cell.length_a   1.000
_cell.length_b   1.000
_cell.length_c   1.000
_cell.angle_alpha   90.00
_cell.angle_beta   90.00
_cell.angle_gamma   90.00
#
_symmetry.space_group_name_H-M   'P 1'
#
loop_
_entity.id
_entity.type
_entity.pdbx_description
1 polymer ?
#
loop_
_entity_poly.entity_id
_entity_poly.type
_entity_poly.pdbx_seq_one_letter_code
_entity_poly.pdbx_strand_id
1 'polypeptide(L)'
;MKGTTTGADIFCEFENCIDKLRLPIDKLCNVTTDGAPNMVGINQGFVGKFNSKYPENDVVFLHCLIHQDALCKSALDIDHILNIVVKLVNMIRSRGLLHRQFQQFWESVHAEHSDILYYSKARQKKVLEKYLKEFGIQKTIL
;
A
#
# COMPACT_ATOMS: atom_id res chain seq x y z
N MET A 1 -14.05 2.08 -17.80
CA MET A 1 -13.90 0.62 -17.81
C MET A 1 -14.99 -0.07 -18.63
N LYS A 2 -14.58 -0.64 -19.77
CA LYS A 2 -15.44 -1.33 -20.74
C LYS A 2 -15.76 -2.76 -20.29
N GLY A 3 -16.53 -2.97 -19.23
CA GLY A 3 -17.09 -4.30 -18.86
C GLY A 3 -16.09 -5.43 -18.51
N THR A 4 -14.80 -5.29 -18.84
CA THR A 4 -13.69 -6.20 -18.53
C THR A 4 -12.56 -5.44 -17.84
N THR A 5 -11.71 -6.19 -17.14
CA THR A 5 -10.55 -5.69 -16.39
C THR A 5 -9.28 -6.43 -16.79
N THR A 6 -9.04 -6.56 -18.10
CA THR A 6 -7.81 -7.16 -18.63
C THR A 6 -6.64 -6.19 -18.50
N GLY A 7 -5.39 -6.67 -18.61
CA GLY A 7 -4.23 -5.78 -18.62
C GLY A 7 -4.23 -4.77 -19.77
N ALA A 8 -4.87 -5.09 -20.90
CA ALA A 8 -5.07 -4.15 -22.01
C ALA A 8 -6.03 -3.01 -21.64
N ASP A 9 -7.15 -3.33 -20.99
CA ASP A 9 -8.13 -2.34 -20.54
C ASP A 9 -7.51 -1.37 -19.54
N ILE A 10 -6.75 -1.92 -18.59
CA ILE A 10 -6.07 -1.14 -17.54
C ILE A 10 -4.98 -0.24 -18.15
N PHE A 11 -4.16 -0.79 -19.06
CA PHE A 11 -3.15 -0.02 -19.75
C PHE A 11 -3.75 1.12 -20.58
N CYS A 12 -4.82 0.84 -21.34
CA CYS A 12 -5.50 1.86 -22.13
C CYS A 12 -6.06 2.99 -21.25
N GLU A 13 -6.68 2.68 -20.11
CA GLU A 13 -7.17 3.70 -19.18
C GLU A 13 -6.03 4.48 -18.52
N PHE A 14 -4.90 3.83 -18.23
CA PHE A 14 -3.69 4.51 -17.77
C PHE A 14 -3.19 5.54 -18.81
N GLU A 15 -3.10 5.16 -20.08
CA GLU A 15 -2.67 6.09 -21.15
C GLU A 15 -3.62 7.28 -21.27
N ASN A 16 -4.93 7.01 -21.30
CA ASN A 16 -5.95 8.05 -21.32
C ASN A 16 -5.80 9.01 -20.13
N CYS A 17 -5.43 8.50 -18.95
CA CYS A 17 -5.22 9.30 -17.75
C CYS A 17 -3.98 10.19 -17.87
N ILE A 18 -2.84 9.62 -18.29
CA ILE A 18 -1.60 10.35 -18.53
C ILE A 18 -1.83 11.49 -19.53
N ASP A 19 -2.49 11.21 -20.65
CA ASP A 19 -2.79 12.20 -21.69
C ASP A 19 -3.73 13.29 -21.18
N LYS A 20 -4.81 12.90 -20.49
CA LYS A 20 -5.79 13.83 -19.94
C LYS A 20 -5.18 14.78 -18.90
N LEU A 21 -4.29 14.27 -18.05
CA LEU A 21 -3.60 15.04 -17.03
C LEU A 21 -2.34 15.73 -17.55
N ARG A 22 -1.95 15.47 -18.81
CA ARG A 22 -0.72 15.97 -19.44
C ARG A 22 0.52 15.66 -18.62
N LEU A 23 0.59 14.45 -18.07
CA LEU A 23 1.70 14.02 -17.25
C LEU A 23 2.85 13.54 -18.14
N PRO A 24 4.09 13.98 -17.89
CA PRO A 24 5.26 13.50 -18.61
C PRO A 24 5.57 12.06 -18.19
N ILE A 25 5.41 11.11 -19.10
CA ILE A 25 5.60 9.68 -18.84
C ILE A 25 7.05 9.36 -18.41
N ASP A 26 8.02 10.11 -18.92
CA ASP A 26 9.45 10.03 -18.58
C ASP A 26 9.75 10.36 -17.11
N LYS A 27 8.83 11.03 -16.41
CA LYS A 27 8.95 11.31 -14.98
C LYS A 27 8.26 10.27 -14.09
N LEU A 28 7.65 9.24 -14.67
CA LEU A 28 7.11 8.14 -13.89
C LEU A 28 8.27 7.33 -13.33
N CYS A 29 8.39 7.26 -12.00
CA CYS A 29 9.45 6.47 -11.36
C CYS A 29 8.93 5.10 -10.92
N ASN A 30 7.72 5.03 -10.36
CA ASN A 30 7.23 3.81 -9.70
C ASN A 30 5.76 3.55 -10.04
N VAL A 31 5.39 2.29 -10.16
CA VAL A 31 3.99 1.83 -10.21
C VAL A 31 3.78 0.76 -9.15
N THR A 32 2.74 0.90 -8.34
CA THR A 32 2.34 -0.13 -7.37
C THR A 32 1.17 -0.95 -7.92
N THR A 33 1.32 -2.27 -7.97
CA THR A 33 0.32 -3.22 -8.49
C THR A 33 -0.17 -4.16 -7.39
N ASP A 34 -1.38 -4.71 -7.52
CA ASP A 34 -1.94 -5.69 -6.59
C ASP A 34 -1.40 -7.13 -6.80
N GLY A 35 -0.50 -7.33 -7.77
CA GLY A 35 0.06 -8.64 -8.10
C GLY A 35 -0.86 -9.52 -8.95
N ALA A 36 -2.07 -9.07 -9.30
CA ALA A 36 -2.99 -9.86 -10.10
C ALA A 36 -2.40 -10.15 -11.50
N PRO A 37 -2.72 -11.30 -12.13
CA PRO A 37 -2.20 -11.65 -13.45
C PRO A 37 -2.43 -10.57 -14.53
N ASN A 38 -3.58 -9.87 -14.45
CA ASN A 38 -3.91 -8.77 -15.36
C ASN A 38 -3.04 -7.51 -15.14
N MET A 39 -2.41 -7.37 -13.96
CA MET A 39 -1.45 -6.31 -13.70
C MET A 39 -0.03 -6.74 -14.06
N VAL A 40 0.44 -7.88 -13.54
CA VAL A 40 1.88 -8.25 -13.59
C VAL A 40 2.26 -9.20 -14.73
N GLY A 41 1.30 -9.71 -15.50
CA GLY A 41 1.56 -10.65 -16.59
C GLY A 41 2.53 -10.08 -17.64
N ILE A 42 3.55 -10.86 -18.00
CA ILE A 42 4.67 -10.42 -18.85
C ILE A 42 4.24 -10.00 -20.27
N ASN A 43 3.20 -10.63 -20.83
CA ASN A 43 2.71 -10.34 -22.18
C ASN A 43 1.36 -9.63 -22.19
N GLN A 44 0.46 -10.05 -21.29
CA GLN A 44 -0.94 -9.61 -21.29
C GLN A 44 -1.30 -8.73 -20.10
N GLY A 45 -0.42 -8.61 -19.11
CA GLY A 45 -0.61 -7.73 -17.97
C GLY A 45 -0.29 -6.27 -18.31
N PHE A 46 -0.75 -5.36 -17.45
CA PHE A 46 -0.41 -3.94 -17.49
C PHE A 46 1.10 -3.70 -17.58
N VAL A 47 1.90 -4.34 -16.69
CA VAL A 47 3.36 -4.18 -16.62
C VAL A 47 4.02 -4.61 -17.92
N GLY A 48 3.63 -5.76 -18.46
CA GLY A 48 4.14 -6.25 -19.74
C GLY A 48 3.88 -5.28 -20.89
N LYS A 49 2.66 -4.73 -20.95
CA LYS A 49 2.27 -3.75 -21.96
C LYS A 49 3.00 -2.42 -21.80
N PHE A 50 3.18 -1.96 -20.56
CA PHE A 50 3.95 -0.76 -20.26
C PHE A 50 5.39 -0.90 -20.76
N ASN A 51 6.09 -1.97 -20.38
CA ASN A 51 7.47 -2.20 -20.78
C ASN A 51 7.63 -2.39 -22.29
N SER A 52 6.61 -2.97 -22.96
CA SER A 52 6.62 -3.10 -24.41
C SER A 52 6.50 -1.75 -25.13
N LYS A 53 5.76 -0.79 -24.56
CA LYS A 53 5.55 0.53 -25.17
C LYS A 53 6.63 1.54 -24.79
N TYR A 54 7.12 1.47 -23.55
CA TYR A 54 8.09 2.40 -22.98
C TYR A 54 9.35 1.63 -22.51
N PRO A 55 10.11 0.99 -23.41
CA PRO A 55 11.25 0.14 -23.03
C PRO A 55 12.40 0.91 -22.37
N GLU A 56 12.52 2.20 -22.67
CA GLU A 56 13.58 3.07 -22.12
C GLU A 56 13.19 3.72 -20.78
N ASN A 57 11.94 3.54 -20.32
CA ASN A 57 11.48 4.06 -19.04
C ASN A 57 11.91 3.12 -17.92
N ASP A 58 12.80 3.60 -17.05
CA ASP A 58 13.23 2.88 -15.84
C ASP A 58 12.18 3.03 -14.72
N VAL A 59 11.06 2.33 -14.87
CA VAL A 59 9.97 2.31 -13.89
C VAL A 59 10.08 1.09 -12.98
N VAL A 60 10.08 1.32 -11.66
CA VAL A 60 10.05 0.24 -10.68
C VAL A 60 8.61 -0.19 -10.41
N PHE A 61 8.33 -1.47 -10.68
CA PHE A 61 7.03 -2.08 -10.38
C PHE A 61 7.06 -2.72 -8.99
N LEU A 62 6.32 -2.12 -8.07
CA LEU A 62 6.20 -2.56 -6.69
C LEU A 62 4.91 -3.37 -6.53
N HIS A 63 4.95 -4.39 -5.67
CA HIS A 63 3.73 -5.01 -5.18
C HIS A 63 3.11 -4.14 -4.08
N CYS A 64 1.79 -4.05 -4.05
CA CYS A 64 1.08 -3.29 -3.05
C CYS A 64 1.34 -3.90 -1.66
N LEU A 65 2.05 -3.15 -0.81
CA LEU A 65 2.37 -3.56 0.57
C LEU A 65 1.10 -3.83 1.39
N ILE A 66 0.02 -3.08 1.13
CA ILE A 66 -1.28 -3.28 1.78
C ILE A 66 -1.86 -4.65 1.40
N HIS A 67 -1.76 -5.02 0.13
CA HIS A 67 -2.24 -6.32 -0.34
C HIS A 67 -1.37 -7.46 0.21
N GLN A 68 -0.04 -7.26 0.27
CA GLN A 68 0.87 -8.22 0.92
C GLN A 68 0.58 -8.38 2.41
N ASP A 69 0.35 -7.29 3.15
CA ASP A 69 0.01 -7.36 4.58
C ASP A 69 -1.29 -8.16 4.81
N ALA A 70 -2.31 -7.92 3.99
CA ALA A 70 -3.56 -8.68 4.03
C ALA A 70 -3.37 -10.18 3.73
N LEU A 71 -2.58 -10.51 2.70
CA LEU A 71 -2.24 -11.89 2.34
C LEU A 71 -1.41 -12.58 3.43
N CYS A 72 -0.33 -11.95 3.88
CA CYS A 72 0.55 -12.47 4.92
C CYS A 72 -0.22 -12.75 6.22
N LYS A 73 -1.14 -11.85 6.60
CA LYS A 73 -2.01 -12.06 7.74
C LYS A 73 -2.82 -13.36 7.62
N SER A 74 -3.37 -13.63 6.44
CA SER A 74 -4.14 -14.86 6.18
C SER A 74 -3.28 -16.12 6.13
N ALA A 75 -2.02 -16.00 5.70
CA ALA A 75 -1.11 -17.13 5.51
C ALA A 75 -0.35 -17.53 6.79
N LEU A 76 -0.09 -16.58 7.70
CA LEU A 76 0.80 -16.79 8.85
C LEU A 76 0.08 -17.15 10.16
N ASP A 77 -1.26 -17.11 10.21
CA ASP A 77 -2.07 -17.33 11.43
C ASP A 77 -1.53 -16.60 12.68
N ILE A 78 -1.12 -15.35 12.50
CA ILE A 78 -0.54 -14.51 13.57
C ILE A 78 -1.59 -13.66 14.30
N ASP A 79 -2.88 -13.95 14.12
CA ASP A 79 -3.97 -13.15 14.68
C ASP A 79 -3.89 -13.07 16.21
N HIS A 80 -3.48 -14.15 16.87
CA HIS A 80 -3.31 -14.16 18.33
C HIS A 80 -2.19 -13.19 18.78
N ILE A 81 -1.06 -13.17 18.07
CA ILE A 81 0.08 -12.28 18.36
C ILE A 81 -0.33 -10.83 18.14
N LEU A 82 -0.93 -10.55 16.98
CA LEU A 82 -1.38 -9.20 16.63
C LEU A 82 -2.38 -8.66 17.65
N ASN A 83 -3.32 -9.48 18.11
CA ASN A 83 -4.28 -9.08 19.15
C ASN A 83 -3.60 -8.72 20.48
N ILE A 84 -2.54 -9.44 20.87
CA ILE A 84 -1.77 -9.12 22.08
C ILE A 84 -1.03 -7.80 21.90
N VAL A 85 -0.31 -7.62 20.78
CA VAL A 85 0.44 -6.39 20.47
C VAL A 85 -0.49 -5.18 20.45
N VAL A 86 -1.65 -5.29 19.79
CA VAL A 86 -2.65 -4.22 19.73
C VAL A 86 -3.16 -3.84 21.13
N LYS A 87 -3.47 -4.82 21.98
CA LYS A 87 -3.89 -4.54 23.36
C LYS A 87 -2.81 -3.83 24.16
N LEU A 88 -1.56 -4.25 24.01
CA LEU A 88 -0.41 -3.66 24.70
C LEU A 88 -0.17 -2.22 24.26
N VAL A 89 -0.13 -1.97 22.95
CA VAL A 89 0.02 -0.61 22.38
C VAL A 89 -1.10 0.31 22.86
N ASN A 90 -2.35 -0.16 22.83
CA ASN A 90 -3.49 0.63 23.28
C ASN A 90 -3.47 0.88 24.79
N MET A 91 -2.98 -0.06 25.60
CA MET A 91 -2.78 0.14 27.03
C MET A 91 -1.75 1.23 27.31
N ILE A 92 -0.59 1.18 26.63
CA ILE A 92 0.47 2.19 26.77
C ILE A 92 -0.06 3.57 26.37
N ARG A 93 -0.73 3.66 25.21
CA ARG A 93 -1.20 4.95 24.67
C ARG A 93 -2.41 5.54 25.39
N SER A 94 -3.26 4.71 26.01
CA SER A 94 -4.41 5.20 26.79
C SER A 94 -4.02 5.77 28.16
N ARG A 95 -2.78 5.53 28.62
CA ARG A 95 -2.30 5.95 29.94
C ARG A 95 -1.09 6.86 29.82
N GLY A 96 -1.27 8.16 30.06
CA GLY A 96 -0.21 9.16 29.85
C GLY A 96 1.08 8.95 30.67
N LEU A 97 1.01 8.29 31.83
CA LEU A 97 2.22 7.89 32.57
C LEU A 97 2.98 6.77 31.87
N LEU A 98 2.29 5.68 31.48
CA LEU A 98 2.91 4.56 30.76
C LEU A 98 3.48 5.02 29.44
N HIS A 99 2.78 5.90 28.73
CA HIS A 99 3.27 6.47 27.48
C HIS A 99 4.60 7.22 27.68
N ARG A 100 4.69 8.12 28.66
CA ARG A 100 5.96 8.84 28.95
C ARG A 100 7.09 7.89 29.37
N GLN A 101 6.80 6.92 30.23
CA GLN A 101 7.80 5.92 30.65
C GLN A 101 8.28 5.07 29.47
N PHE A 102 7.35 4.72 28.58
CA PHE A 102 7.66 4.00 27.36
C PHE A 102 8.59 4.82 26.44
N GLN A 103 8.33 6.12 26.25
CA GLN A 103 9.19 6.99 25.44
C GLN A 103 10.60 7.08 26.01
N GLN A 104 10.73 7.26 27.33
CA GLN A 104 12.03 7.27 28.02
C GLN A 104 12.79 5.95 27.85
N PHE A 105 12.09 4.82 27.92
CA PHE A 105 12.68 3.51 27.65
C PHE A 105 13.15 3.40 26.20
N TRP A 106 12.35 3.84 25.23
CA TRP A 106 12.71 3.84 23.80
C TRP A 106 13.94 4.71 23.50
N GLU A 107 14.05 5.88 24.13
CA GLU A 107 15.24 6.73 24.05
C GLU A 107 16.49 6.02 24.60
N SER A 108 16.35 5.29 25.72
CA SER A 108 17.46 4.56 26.35
C SER A 108 18.02 3.43 25.50
N VAL A 109 17.23 2.88 24.59
CA VAL A 109 17.66 1.82 23.64
C VAL A 109 18.07 2.38 22.28
N HIS A 110 18.20 3.71 22.15
CA HIS A 110 18.56 4.40 20.91
C HIS A 110 17.64 4.03 19.73
N ALA A 111 16.35 3.86 20.00
CA ALA A 111 15.39 3.57 18.95
C ALA A 111 15.23 4.75 17.97
N GLU A 112 15.06 4.43 16.68
CA GLU A 112 14.91 5.43 15.60
C GLU A 112 13.62 6.26 15.73
N HIS A 113 12.57 5.70 16.34
CA HIS A 113 11.29 6.35 16.52
C HIS A 113 10.95 6.47 18.00
N SER A 114 10.59 7.66 18.45
CA SER A 114 10.37 7.97 19.88
C SER A 114 8.94 7.74 20.37
N ASP A 115 8.04 7.22 19.53
CA ASP A 115 6.62 7.04 19.89
C ASP A 115 5.94 5.90 19.13
N ILE A 116 4.84 5.38 19.68
CA ILE A 116 3.93 4.44 19.03
C ILE A 116 2.59 5.12 18.68
N LEU A 117 2.09 4.83 17.49
CA LEU A 117 0.75 5.26 17.08
C LEU A 117 -0.34 4.39 17.72
N TYR A 118 -1.40 5.04 18.25
CA TYR A 118 -2.59 4.32 18.73
C TYR A 118 -3.18 3.45 17.62
N TYR A 119 -3.28 2.14 17.87
CA TYR A 119 -3.85 1.20 16.93
C TYR A 119 -5.37 1.14 17.09
N SER A 120 -6.11 1.52 16.05
CA SER A 120 -7.53 1.16 15.96
C SER A 120 -7.84 0.67 14.56
N LYS A 121 -8.70 -0.36 14.47
CA LYS A 121 -9.23 -0.86 13.18
C LYS A 121 -9.84 0.29 12.36
N ALA A 122 -10.47 1.25 13.02
CA ALA A 122 -11.01 2.46 12.39
C ALA A 122 -9.93 3.39 11.85
N ARG A 123 -8.82 3.60 12.56
CA ARG A 123 -7.69 4.41 12.09
C ARG A 123 -6.93 3.72 10.96
N GLN A 124 -6.72 2.40 11.01
CA GLN A 124 -6.12 1.67 9.91
C GLN A 124 -6.99 1.77 8.65
N LYS A 125 -8.31 1.57 8.79
CA LYS A 125 -9.27 1.78 7.69
C LYS A 125 -9.29 3.23 7.19
N LYS A 126 -9.26 4.23 8.07
CA LYS A 126 -9.22 5.66 7.68
C LYS A 126 -7.91 6.06 7.02
N VAL A 127 -6.79 5.54 7.49
CA VAL A 127 -5.48 5.72 6.85
C VAL A 127 -5.54 5.07 5.47
N LEU A 128 -5.98 3.82 5.37
CA LEU A 128 -6.19 3.15 4.08
C LEU A 128 -7.11 3.98 3.17
N GLU A 129 -8.26 4.43 3.66
CA GLU A 129 -9.22 5.25 2.91
C GLU A 129 -8.65 6.61 2.52
N LYS A 130 -7.79 7.20 3.35
CA LYS A 130 -7.08 8.45 3.05
C LYS A 130 -6.04 8.22 1.96
N TYR A 131 -5.21 7.18 2.06
CA TYR A 131 -4.26 6.78 1.02
C TYR A 131 -5.00 6.46 -0.29
N LEU A 132 -6.05 5.65 -0.25
CA LEU A 132 -6.88 5.32 -1.42
C LEU A 132 -7.48 6.59 -2.06
N LYS A 133 -7.92 7.57 -1.25
CA LYS A 133 -8.40 8.87 -1.76
C LYS A 133 -7.30 9.76 -2.33
N GLU A 134 -6.15 9.84 -1.67
CA GLU A 134 -5.01 10.68 -2.10
C GLU A 134 -4.38 10.15 -3.39
N PHE A 135 -4.39 8.83 -3.60
CA PHE A 135 -3.84 8.18 -4.79
C PHE A 135 -4.90 7.78 -5.83
N GLY A 136 -6.16 8.19 -5.64
CA GLY A 136 -7.26 7.94 -6.60
C GLY A 136 -7.61 6.47 -6.83
N ILE A 137 -7.22 5.57 -5.91
CA ILE A 137 -7.48 4.13 -6.00
C ILE A 137 -8.94 3.89 -5.59
N GLN A 138 -9.80 3.54 -6.55
CA GLN A 138 -11.16 3.13 -6.25
C GLN A 138 -11.16 1.84 -5.41
N LYS A 139 -12.06 1.76 -4.42
CA LYS A 139 -12.40 0.52 -3.71
C LYS A 139 -13.07 -0.45 -4.69
N THR A 140 -12.31 -0.99 -5.60
CA THR A 140 -12.73 -2.11 -6.43
C THR A 140 -11.69 -3.18 -6.18
N ILE A 141 -12.09 -4.21 -5.43
CA ILE A 141 -11.32 -5.40 -5.05
C ILE A 141 -10.43 -5.21 -3.79
N LEU A 142 -11.10 -5.18 -2.64
CA LEU A 142 -10.77 -6.06 -1.52
C LEU A 142 -11.96 -7.01 -1.33
#